data_AF-A0A5E5PRK3-F1
#
_entry.id   AF-A0A5E5PRK3-F1
#
_cell.length_a   1.000
_cell.length_b   1.000
_cell.length_c   1.000
_cell.angle_alpha   90.00
_cell.angle_beta   90.00
_cell.angle_gamma   90.00
#
_symmetry.space_group_name_H-M   'P 1'
#
loop_
_entity.id
_entity.type
_entity.pdbx_description
1 polymer ?
#
loop_
_entity_poly.entity_id
_entity_poly.type
_entity_poly.pdbx_seq_one_letter_code
_entity_poly.pdbx_strand_id
1 'polypeptide(L)'
;MGNNPLKYIDPTGHFPLIPWNRFVQSVNTYKENQRDLNIWAGESHDIPQGNYLAINLNTEIKFKNFIIESIDAKVGPRPEKNPAIIRIRYGFNGIHEAMQKAYPDLSPEKIKALIDSRKDVMMIAATLNSNFIGRDYWRDKAEYERRGSFKGSSLFLVGAAHTLTNIKQAEDENPKAYPAFKYMGENPSIAVTLKSVIDENIEYFDTHRDSIVPDFGVWVEGKQGSQEDIFLAHDPEGIMREAFGNIIKELPMKLSDLSEPMAVPPIPQVKYYVIL
;
A
#
# COMPACT_ATOMS: atom_id res chain seq x y z
N MET A 1 -27.96 -4.97 32.83
CA MET A 1 -27.58 -3.66 32.24
C MET A 1 -26.47 -3.92 31.24
N GLY A 2 -26.74 -3.88 29.94
CA GLY A 2 -25.77 -4.18 28.90
C GLY A 2 -25.10 -2.91 28.39
N ASN A 3 -23.82 -2.71 28.71
CA ASN A 3 -23.00 -1.69 28.08
C ASN A 3 -22.71 -2.11 26.65
N ASN A 4 -23.54 -1.62 25.72
CA ASN A 4 -23.25 -1.69 24.30
C ASN A 4 -22.23 -0.58 23.99
N PRO A 5 -20.99 -0.89 23.56
CA PRO A 5 -20.06 0.17 23.17
C PRO A 5 -20.69 0.91 21.99
N LEU A 6 -20.83 2.23 22.16
CA LEU A 6 -21.46 3.14 21.19
C LEU A 6 -20.98 2.81 19.77
N LYS A 7 -21.91 2.31 18.95
CA LYS A 7 -21.73 2.26 17.49
C LYS A 7 -21.71 3.71 17.03
N TYR A 8 -20.51 4.28 16.86
CA TYR A 8 -20.36 5.53 16.15
C TYR A 8 -20.83 5.29 14.70
N ILE A 9 -21.99 5.84 14.36
CA ILE A 9 -22.48 5.96 13.00
C ILE A 9 -22.35 7.44 12.70
N ASP A 10 -21.37 7.80 11.87
CA ASP A 10 -21.25 9.16 11.37
C ASP A 10 -22.51 9.51 10.55
N PRO A 11 -23.38 10.43 11.03
CA PRO A 11 -24.64 10.77 10.36
C PRO A 11 -24.43 11.58 9.08
N THR A 12 -23.19 11.96 8.75
CA THR A 12 -22.88 12.86 7.64
C THR A 12 -22.30 12.17 6.40
N GLY A 13 -22.05 10.86 6.46
CA GLY A 13 -21.63 10.09 5.29
C GLY A 13 -20.14 10.21 4.90
N HIS A 14 -19.33 10.97 5.64
CA HIS A 14 -17.92 11.23 5.26
C HIS A 14 -16.98 10.05 5.47
N PHE A 15 -16.00 9.90 4.58
CA PHE A 15 -14.99 8.87 4.70
C PHE A 15 -14.01 9.20 5.86
N PRO A 16 -13.80 8.27 6.81
CA PRO A 16 -13.07 8.51 8.04
C PRO A 16 -11.59 8.80 7.78
N LEU A 17 -11.01 9.83 8.43
CA LEU A 17 -9.57 10.10 8.46
C LEU A 17 -8.99 9.84 9.85
N ILE A 18 -7.92 9.05 9.92
CA ILE A 18 -7.16 8.78 11.16
C ILE A 18 -5.71 9.27 11.07
N PRO A 19 -5.09 9.63 12.21
CA PRO A 19 -3.67 9.98 12.23
C PRO A 19 -2.76 8.79 11.94
N TRP A 20 -1.58 9.05 11.33
CA TRP A 20 -0.52 8.06 11.09
C TRP A 20 -0.23 7.15 12.29
N ASN A 21 -0.05 7.75 13.48
CA ASN A 21 0.30 7.00 14.69
C ASN A 21 -0.80 5.99 15.07
N ARG A 22 -2.07 6.33 14.85
CA ARG A 22 -3.20 5.43 15.11
C ARG A 22 -3.19 4.27 14.12
N PHE A 23 -2.89 4.53 12.85
CA PHE A 23 -2.76 3.49 11.84
C PHE A 23 -1.63 2.50 12.20
N VAL A 24 -0.42 3.01 12.47
CA VAL A 24 0.75 2.19 12.86
C VAL A 24 0.44 1.35 14.11
N GLN A 25 -0.14 1.96 15.14
CA GLN A 25 -0.51 1.25 16.37
C GLN A 25 -1.51 0.13 16.07
N SER A 26 -2.55 0.41 15.29
CA SER A 26 -3.58 -0.56 14.93
C SER A 26 -2.99 -1.76 14.17
N VAL A 27 -2.13 -1.50 13.19
CA VAL A 27 -1.44 -2.54 12.41
C VAL A 27 -0.50 -3.37 13.29
N ASN A 28 0.28 -2.73 14.16
CA ASN A 28 1.19 -3.44 15.06
C ASN A 28 0.41 -4.29 16.09
N THR A 29 -0.68 -3.77 16.66
CA THR A 29 -1.55 -4.53 17.56
C THR A 29 -2.22 -5.71 16.85
N TYR A 30 -2.67 -5.55 15.60
CA TYR A 30 -3.17 -6.66 14.78
C TYR A 30 -2.13 -7.79 14.67
N LYS A 31 -0.88 -7.42 14.40
CA LYS A 31 0.23 -8.36 14.22
C LYS A 31 0.65 -9.05 15.51
N GLU A 32 0.64 -8.34 16.64
CA GLU A 32 0.93 -8.89 17.96
C GLU A 32 -0.12 -9.93 18.41
N ASN A 33 -1.39 -9.71 18.03
CA ASN A 33 -2.51 -10.58 18.39
C ASN A 33 -2.64 -11.86 17.54
N GLN A 34 -1.54 -12.34 16.95
CA GLN A 34 -1.33 -13.67 16.33
C GLN A 34 -1.40 -13.80 14.79
N ARG A 35 -1.36 -12.71 14.01
CA ARG A 35 -1.40 -12.83 12.54
C ARG A 35 -0.28 -12.10 11.84
N ASP A 36 0.38 -12.81 10.93
CA ASP A 36 1.14 -12.13 9.90
C ASP A 36 0.19 -11.28 9.05
N LEU A 37 0.60 -10.06 8.73
CA LEU A 37 -0.18 -9.11 7.94
C LEU A 37 0.71 -8.54 6.85
N ASN A 38 0.24 -8.63 5.62
CA ASN A 38 0.89 -8.01 4.49
C ASN A 38 0.36 -6.59 4.30
N ILE A 39 1.25 -5.65 3.96
CA ILE A 39 0.86 -4.31 3.52
C ILE A 39 1.26 -4.16 2.06
N TRP A 40 0.32 -3.74 1.22
CA TRP A 40 0.55 -3.52 -0.22
C TRP A 40 0.49 -2.04 -0.53
N ALA A 41 1.66 -1.41 -0.66
CA ALA A 41 1.78 -0.02 -1.07
C ALA A 41 1.59 0.09 -2.59
N GLY A 42 0.48 0.71 -2.99
CA GLY A 42 0.18 1.11 -4.36
C GLY A 42 0.89 2.43 -4.71
N GLU A 43 1.72 2.41 -5.74
CA GLU A 43 2.48 3.57 -6.20
C GLU A 43 2.20 3.93 -7.66
N SER A 44 2.57 5.15 -8.06
CA SER A 44 2.66 5.55 -9.46
C SER A 44 4.13 5.60 -9.86
N HIS A 45 4.50 4.82 -10.88
CA HIS A 45 5.89 4.52 -11.22
C HIS A 45 6.76 5.76 -11.49
N ASP A 46 6.15 6.89 -11.80
CA ASP A 46 6.78 8.14 -12.22
C ASP A 46 6.89 9.20 -11.11
N ILE A 47 6.38 8.92 -9.90
CA ILE A 47 6.48 9.86 -8.76
C ILE A 47 7.08 9.20 -7.51
N PRO A 48 7.88 9.91 -6.71
CA PRO A 48 8.59 9.32 -5.57
C PRO A 48 7.71 9.01 -4.35
N GLN A 49 6.48 9.53 -4.26
CA GLN A 49 5.70 9.52 -3.02
C GLN A 49 5.34 8.11 -2.55
N GLY A 50 5.04 7.17 -3.46
CA GLY A 50 4.80 5.78 -3.09
C GLY A 50 6.04 5.08 -2.50
N ASN A 51 7.23 5.46 -2.98
CA ASN A 51 8.49 4.98 -2.41
C ASN A 51 8.69 5.50 -0.98
N TYR A 52 8.40 6.78 -0.73
CA TYR A 52 8.45 7.34 0.61
C TYR A 52 7.49 6.60 1.55
N LEU A 53 6.25 6.36 1.13
CA LEU A 53 5.26 5.61 1.90
C LEU A 53 5.77 4.23 2.32
N ALA A 54 6.36 3.48 1.39
CA ALA A 54 6.96 2.19 1.72
C ALA A 54 8.11 2.30 2.74
N ILE A 55 8.97 3.33 2.63
CA ILE A 55 10.07 3.57 3.58
C ILE A 55 9.53 3.89 4.98
N ASN A 56 8.52 4.75 5.09
CA ASN A 56 7.95 5.12 6.39
C ASN A 56 7.20 3.97 7.04
N LEU A 57 6.43 3.20 6.25
CA LEU A 57 5.80 1.96 6.73
C LEU A 57 6.85 0.98 7.25
N ASN A 58 7.92 0.73 6.50
CA ASN A 58 8.98 -0.18 6.90
C ASN A 58 9.75 0.26 8.16
N THR A 59 9.79 1.57 8.42
CA THR A 59 10.49 2.12 9.59
C THR A 59 9.69 1.89 10.88
N GLU A 60 8.36 1.97 10.83
CA GLU A 60 7.48 1.92 12.01
C GLU A 60 6.79 0.56 12.21
N ILE A 61 6.71 -0.24 11.14
CA ILE A 61 6.06 -1.56 11.13
C ILE A 61 7.10 -2.59 10.71
N LYS A 62 7.31 -3.61 11.57
CA LYS A 62 8.31 -4.65 11.32
C LYS A 62 7.82 -5.64 10.27
N PHE A 63 8.48 -5.70 9.12
CA PHE A 63 8.23 -6.73 8.11
C PHE A 63 9.37 -7.75 8.06
N LYS A 64 9.04 -8.98 7.71
CA LYS A 64 10.03 -10.02 7.44
C LYS A 64 10.48 -10.01 5.98
N ASN A 65 9.54 -9.72 5.08
CA ASN A 65 9.78 -9.72 3.65
C ASN A 65 9.54 -8.34 3.03
N PHE A 66 10.27 -8.04 1.97
CA PHE A 66 10.05 -6.86 1.13
C PHE A 66 9.94 -7.26 -0.34
N ILE A 67 8.76 -7.13 -0.93
CA ILE A 67 8.46 -7.60 -2.27
C ILE A 67 8.24 -6.39 -3.17
N ILE A 68 8.92 -6.35 -4.31
CA ILE A 68 8.87 -5.21 -5.23
C ILE A 68 8.47 -5.67 -6.63
N GLU A 69 7.62 -4.89 -7.28
CA GLU A 69 7.24 -5.16 -8.66
C GLU A 69 8.45 -5.11 -9.61
N SER A 70 8.52 -6.09 -10.51
CA SER A 70 9.44 -6.09 -11.64
C SER A 70 8.91 -6.98 -12.75
N ILE A 71 8.28 -6.34 -13.74
CA ILE A 71 7.68 -7.01 -14.89
C ILE A 71 8.69 -7.76 -15.77
N ASP A 72 9.94 -7.29 -15.80
CA ASP A 72 11.02 -7.89 -16.60
C ASP A 72 11.84 -8.95 -15.83
N ALA A 73 11.53 -9.22 -14.56
CA ALA A 73 12.30 -10.18 -13.77
C ALA A 73 12.14 -11.61 -14.30
N LYS A 74 13.26 -12.31 -14.47
CA LYS A 74 13.27 -13.76 -14.77
C LYS A 74 12.85 -14.59 -13.55
N VAL A 75 12.69 -15.90 -13.71
CA VAL A 75 12.45 -16.82 -12.58
C VAL A 75 13.73 -16.93 -11.75
N GLY A 76 13.69 -16.61 -10.47
CA GLY A 76 14.80 -16.82 -9.52
C GLY A 76 15.64 -15.59 -9.13
N PRO A 77 15.87 -14.58 -9.98
CA PRO A 77 16.45 -13.31 -9.57
C PRO A 77 15.79 -12.70 -8.34
N ARG A 78 16.62 -12.10 -7.50
CA ARG A 78 16.21 -11.34 -6.31
C ARG A 78 16.76 -9.92 -6.40
N PRO A 79 16.14 -8.96 -5.70
CA PRO A 79 16.71 -7.64 -5.54
C PRO A 79 18.15 -7.71 -5.02
N GLU A 80 18.99 -6.79 -5.49
CA GLU A 80 20.37 -6.65 -5.02
C GLU A 80 20.39 -6.49 -3.48
N LYS A 81 21.34 -7.16 -2.83
CA LYS A 81 21.50 -7.16 -1.38
C LYS A 81 22.65 -6.30 -0.90
N ASN A 82 23.62 -6.01 -1.76
CA ASN A 82 24.80 -5.25 -1.39
C ASN A 82 24.53 -3.73 -1.43
N PRO A 83 24.56 -3.03 -0.29
CA PRO A 83 24.35 -1.58 -0.23
C PRO A 83 25.29 -0.76 -1.12
N ALA A 84 26.55 -1.19 -1.26
CA ALA A 84 27.51 -0.48 -2.10
C ALA A 84 27.15 -0.59 -3.58
N ILE A 85 26.72 -1.77 -4.04
CA ILE A 85 26.28 -1.98 -5.42
C ILE A 85 25.00 -1.18 -5.70
N ILE A 86 24.06 -1.12 -4.75
CA ILE A 86 22.85 -0.29 -4.87
C ILE A 86 23.26 1.18 -5.04
N ARG A 87 24.10 1.72 -4.14
CA ARG A 87 24.55 3.12 -4.21
C ARG A 87 25.26 3.43 -5.52
N ILE A 88 26.12 2.55 -6.01
CA ILE A 88 26.82 2.73 -7.29
C ILE A 88 25.82 2.74 -8.45
N ARG A 89 24.88 1.80 -8.49
CA ARG A 89 23.88 1.69 -9.56
C ARG A 89 23.04 2.96 -9.68
N TYR A 90 22.52 3.46 -8.56
CA TYR A 90 21.66 4.65 -8.54
C TYR A 90 22.44 5.98 -8.56
N GLY A 91 23.75 5.96 -8.32
CA GLY A 91 24.64 7.11 -8.52
C GLY A 91 25.26 7.20 -9.92
N PHE A 92 24.97 6.23 -10.80
CA PHE A 92 25.54 6.19 -12.15
C PHE A 92 24.76 7.10 -13.11
N ASN A 93 25.43 7.99 -13.85
CA ASN A 93 24.77 8.92 -14.78
C ASN A 93 23.89 8.20 -15.83
N GLY A 94 24.25 6.98 -16.23
CA GLY A 94 23.43 6.20 -17.15
C GLY A 94 22.04 5.86 -16.61
N ILE A 95 21.84 5.79 -15.27
CA ILE A 95 20.50 5.62 -14.71
C ILE A 95 19.67 6.91 -14.84
N HIS A 96 20.29 8.08 -14.73
CA HIS A 96 19.63 9.36 -14.96
C HIS A 96 19.16 9.49 -16.40
N GLU A 97 20.04 9.19 -17.36
CA GLU A 97 19.71 9.24 -18.79
C GLU A 97 18.59 8.24 -19.14
N ALA A 98 18.67 7.01 -18.63
CA ALA A 98 17.65 5.99 -18.85
C ALA A 98 16.29 6.39 -18.26
N MET A 99 16.27 6.95 -17.06
CA MET A 99 15.04 7.42 -16.40
C MET A 99 14.44 8.63 -17.09
N GLN A 100 15.27 9.60 -17.50
CA GLN A 100 14.80 10.76 -18.28
C GLN A 100 14.21 10.33 -19.62
N LYS A 101 14.76 9.29 -20.25
CA LYS A 101 14.20 8.72 -21.49
C LYS A 101 12.88 7.97 -21.25
N ALA A 102 12.75 7.28 -20.12
CA ALA A 102 11.53 6.55 -19.77
C ALA A 102 10.37 7.50 -19.40
N TYR A 103 10.68 8.64 -18.78
CA TYR A 103 9.71 9.64 -18.35
C TYR A 103 10.10 11.03 -18.90
N PRO A 104 9.95 11.25 -20.23
CA PRO A 104 10.41 12.47 -20.90
C PRO A 104 9.70 13.74 -20.40
N ASP A 105 8.50 13.60 -19.85
CA ASP A 105 7.68 14.73 -19.38
C ASP A 105 8.06 15.19 -17.96
N LEU A 106 8.90 14.44 -17.25
CA LEU A 106 9.39 14.83 -15.92
C LEU A 106 10.59 15.78 -16.02
N SER A 107 10.58 16.82 -15.19
CA SER A 107 11.75 17.70 -15.06
C SER A 107 12.96 16.95 -14.49
N PRO A 108 14.20 17.42 -14.75
CA PRO A 108 15.40 16.81 -14.21
C PRO A 108 15.39 16.68 -12.67
N GLU A 109 14.79 17.65 -11.97
CA GLU A 109 14.66 17.63 -10.51
C GLU A 109 13.71 16.51 -10.05
N LYS A 110 12.59 16.31 -10.76
CA LYS A 110 11.66 15.21 -10.48
C LYS A 110 12.31 13.85 -10.76
N ILE A 111 13.05 13.72 -11.87
CA ILE A 111 13.83 12.51 -12.18
C ILE A 111 14.84 12.21 -11.07
N LYS A 112 15.58 13.23 -10.61
CA LYS A 112 16.53 13.06 -9.52
C LYS A 112 15.84 12.59 -8.23
N ALA A 113 14.73 13.20 -7.85
CA ALA A 113 13.96 12.80 -6.67
C ALA A 113 13.43 11.35 -6.79
N LEU A 114 12.95 10.96 -7.98
CA LEU A 114 12.52 9.60 -8.27
C LEU A 114 13.66 8.58 -8.15
N ILE A 115 14.83 8.87 -8.71
CA ILE A 115 16.02 8.02 -8.59
C ILE A 115 16.48 7.90 -7.14
N ASP A 116 16.52 9.01 -6.41
CA ASP A 116 16.90 9.02 -4.99
C ASP A 116 15.91 8.19 -4.15
N SER A 117 14.61 8.33 -4.38
CA SER A 117 13.60 7.54 -3.66
C SER A 117 13.66 6.04 -3.99
N ARG A 118 13.89 5.66 -5.26
CA ARG A 118 14.04 4.25 -5.67
C ARG A 118 15.30 3.63 -5.06
N LYS A 119 16.39 4.39 -4.99
CA LYS A 119 17.62 3.98 -4.28
C LYS A 119 17.31 3.65 -2.82
N ASP A 120 16.58 4.52 -2.13
CA ASP A 120 16.26 4.35 -0.71
C ASP A 120 15.31 3.17 -0.46
N VAL A 121 14.33 2.95 -1.33
CA VAL A 121 13.50 1.73 -1.31
C VAL A 121 14.34 0.47 -1.53
N MET A 122 15.27 0.48 -2.49
CA MET A 122 16.15 -0.67 -2.72
C MET A 122 17.08 -0.95 -1.53
N MET A 123 17.37 0.05 -0.70
CA MET A 123 18.08 -0.18 0.57
C MET A 123 17.25 -0.99 1.57
N ILE A 124 15.92 -0.94 1.54
CA ILE A 124 15.06 -1.86 2.32
C ILE A 124 15.27 -3.30 1.82
N ALA A 125 15.38 -3.47 0.50
CA ALA A 125 15.64 -4.77 -0.10
C ALA A 125 16.97 -5.38 0.36
N ALA A 126 17.95 -4.57 0.77
CA ALA A 126 19.22 -5.04 1.31
C ALA A 126 19.09 -5.64 2.73
N THR A 127 18.08 -5.23 3.51
CA THR A 127 17.95 -5.61 4.94
C THR A 127 16.88 -6.68 5.19
N LEU A 128 15.83 -6.73 4.38
CA LEU A 128 14.73 -7.70 4.53
C LEU A 128 14.90 -8.92 3.62
N ASN A 129 14.10 -9.98 3.81
CA ASN A 129 14.03 -11.06 2.83
C ASN A 129 13.27 -10.55 1.59
N SER A 130 14.00 -10.21 0.52
CA SER A 130 13.42 -9.48 -0.60
C SER A 130 13.28 -10.30 -1.86
N ASN A 131 12.25 -9.98 -2.63
CA ASN A 131 11.93 -10.71 -3.85
C ASN A 131 11.17 -9.83 -4.86
N PHE A 132 11.15 -10.26 -6.11
CA PHE A 132 10.35 -9.61 -7.15
C PHE A 132 8.93 -10.19 -7.24
N ILE A 133 8.01 -9.47 -7.86
CA ILE A 133 6.65 -9.92 -8.23
C ILE A 133 6.23 -9.25 -9.55
N GLY A 134 5.23 -9.80 -10.23
CA GLY A 134 4.64 -9.20 -11.43
C GLY A 134 5.32 -9.60 -12.72
N ARG A 135 6.08 -10.72 -12.72
CA ARG A 135 6.87 -11.15 -13.87
C ARG A 135 6.03 -11.32 -15.14
N ASP A 136 6.69 -11.11 -16.27
CA ASP A 136 6.08 -11.26 -17.60
C ASP A 136 4.82 -10.38 -17.70
N TYR A 137 4.94 -9.12 -17.30
CA TYR A 137 3.83 -8.16 -17.28
C TYR A 137 2.59 -8.71 -16.55
N TRP A 138 2.80 -9.32 -15.37
CA TRP A 138 1.76 -9.97 -14.58
C TRP A 138 1.03 -11.15 -15.26
N ARG A 139 1.60 -11.74 -16.32
CA ARG A 139 1.03 -12.90 -17.05
C ARG A 139 1.47 -14.24 -16.50
N ASP A 140 2.56 -14.30 -15.72
CA ASP A 140 3.09 -15.55 -15.17
C ASP A 140 2.15 -16.19 -14.14
N LYS A 141 1.29 -17.10 -14.62
CA LYS A 141 0.33 -17.83 -13.78
C LYS A 141 0.98 -18.66 -12.67
N ALA A 142 2.16 -19.19 -12.94
CA ALA A 142 2.87 -20.02 -11.97
C ALA A 142 3.56 -19.18 -10.88
N GLU A 143 3.71 -17.87 -11.05
CA GLU A 143 4.21 -16.99 -10.00
C GLU A 143 3.29 -17.01 -8.77
N TYR A 144 1.98 -16.96 -8.96
CA TYR A 144 1.00 -16.98 -7.86
C TYR A 144 1.10 -18.24 -7.01
N GLU A 145 1.28 -19.39 -7.64
CA GLU A 145 1.41 -20.67 -6.94
C GLU A 145 2.74 -20.75 -6.16
N ARG A 146 3.82 -20.19 -6.72
CA ARG A 146 5.13 -20.15 -6.05
C ARG A 146 5.19 -19.14 -4.90
N ARG A 147 4.42 -18.04 -4.97
CA ARG A 147 4.54 -16.88 -4.07
C ARG A 147 3.59 -16.92 -2.87
N GLY A 148 2.61 -17.82 -2.85
CA GLY A 148 1.84 -18.14 -1.65
C GLY A 148 2.71 -18.49 -0.42
N SER A 149 3.99 -18.84 -0.63
CA SER A 149 4.90 -19.35 0.39
C SER A 149 5.68 -18.30 1.21
N PHE A 150 5.41 -17.00 1.11
CA PHE A 150 6.12 -16.00 1.93
C PHE A 150 5.64 -16.05 3.38
N LYS A 151 6.28 -16.90 4.18
CA LYS A 151 6.04 -16.96 5.63
C LYS A 151 6.48 -15.65 6.29
N GLY A 152 5.61 -15.05 7.09
CA GLY A 152 5.87 -13.76 7.73
C GLY A 152 5.16 -12.60 7.06
N SER A 153 4.88 -11.57 7.86
CA SER A 153 4.41 -10.26 7.41
C SER A 153 5.32 -9.68 6.33
N SER A 154 4.73 -9.21 5.23
CA SER A 154 5.45 -8.73 4.06
C SER A 154 5.01 -7.31 3.69
N LEU A 155 5.97 -6.47 3.29
CA LEU A 155 5.68 -5.20 2.64
C LEU A 155 5.83 -5.39 1.13
N PHE A 156 4.76 -5.12 0.39
CA PHE A 156 4.75 -5.11 -1.07
C PHE A 156 4.76 -3.66 -1.57
N LEU A 157 5.52 -3.40 -2.63
CA LEU A 157 5.50 -2.15 -3.38
C LEU A 157 5.22 -2.46 -4.84
N VAL A 158 4.05 -2.04 -5.32
CA VAL A 158 3.51 -2.37 -6.65
C VAL A 158 2.74 -1.18 -7.22
N GLY A 159 2.55 -1.14 -8.53
CA GLY A 159 1.69 -0.16 -9.19
C GLY A 159 0.27 -0.18 -8.61
N ALA A 160 -0.30 0.99 -8.39
CA ALA A 160 -1.61 1.15 -7.74
C ALA A 160 -2.77 0.45 -8.47
N ALA A 161 -2.63 0.13 -9.77
CA ALA A 161 -3.59 -0.72 -10.47
C ALA A 161 -3.78 -2.08 -9.77
N HIS A 162 -2.69 -2.67 -9.26
CA HIS A 162 -2.72 -3.98 -8.59
C HIS A 162 -3.31 -3.94 -7.17
N THR A 163 -3.56 -2.75 -6.62
CA THR A 163 -4.23 -2.55 -5.34
C THR A 163 -5.66 -2.05 -5.49
N LEU A 164 -5.98 -1.28 -6.53
CA LEU A 164 -7.26 -0.58 -6.64
C LEU A 164 -8.23 -1.12 -7.71
N THR A 165 -7.74 -1.90 -8.67
CA THR A 165 -8.52 -2.36 -9.83
C THR A 165 -8.72 -3.87 -9.81
N ASN A 166 -9.82 -4.34 -10.40
CA ASN A 166 -10.17 -5.77 -10.49
C ASN A 166 -10.59 -6.23 -11.89
N ILE A 167 -10.55 -5.33 -12.87
CA ILE A 167 -10.71 -5.65 -14.28
C ILE A 167 -9.30 -5.74 -14.89
N LYS A 168 -9.02 -6.84 -15.60
CA LYS A 168 -7.76 -7.03 -16.34
C LYS A 168 -7.61 -5.97 -17.44
N GLN A 169 -6.38 -5.53 -17.69
CA GLN A 169 -6.08 -4.56 -18.75
C GLN A 169 -5.94 -5.26 -20.10
N ALA A 170 -5.41 -6.48 -20.11
CA ALA A 170 -5.26 -7.31 -21.30
C ALA A 170 -5.81 -8.72 -21.09
N GLU A 171 -6.20 -9.38 -22.17
CA GLU A 171 -6.85 -10.70 -22.07
C GLU A 171 -5.95 -11.80 -21.50
N ASP A 172 -4.65 -11.69 -21.76
CA ASP A 172 -3.61 -12.65 -21.41
C ASP A 172 -3.02 -12.44 -20.00
N GLU A 173 -3.35 -11.33 -19.34
CA GLU A 173 -2.98 -11.08 -17.96
C GLU A 173 -3.58 -12.11 -17.01
N ASN A 174 -2.88 -12.35 -15.90
CA ASN A 174 -3.39 -13.26 -14.90
C ASN A 174 -4.61 -12.62 -14.20
N PRO A 175 -5.76 -13.32 -14.12
CA PRO A 175 -6.93 -12.81 -13.41
C PRO A 175 -6.67 -12.51 -11.92
N LYS A 176 -5.65 -13.11 -11.32
CA LYS A 176 -5.24 -12.84 -9.94
C LYS A 176 -4.36 -11.58 -9.80
N ALA A 177 -4.02 -10.87 -10.87
CA ALA A 177 -3.22 -9.63 -10.83
C ALA A 177 -4.03 -8.38 -10.50
N TYR A 178 -5.36 -8.47 -10.62
CA TYR A 178 -6.26 -7.36 -10.46
C TYR A 178 -7.41 -7.76 -9.51
N PRO A 179 -7.34 -7.38 -8.21
CA PRO A 179 -6.19 -6.80 -7.54
C PRO A 179 -5.30 -7.92 -6.97
N ALA A 180 -3.98 -7.77 -7.11
CA ALA A 180 -3.01 -8.76 -6.68
C ALA A 180 -3.08 -9.06 -5.17
N PHE A 181 -3.30 -8.02 -4.34
CA PHE A 181 -3.27 -8.15 -2.88
C PHE A 181 -4.34 -9.10 -2.31
N LYS A 182 -5.44 -9.34 -3.03
CA LYS A 182 -6.50 -10.27 -2.61
C LYS A 182 -6.20 -11.74 -2.90
N TYR A 183 -5.29 -12.00 -3.84
CA TYR A 183 -5.05 -13.36 -4.35
C TYR A 183 -3.61 -13.85 -4.13
N MET A 184 -2.72 -12.97 -3.68
CA MET A 184 -1.31 -13.28 -3.44
C MET A 184 -1.00 -13.34 -1.94
N GLY A 185 -0.60 -14.52 -1.49
CA GLY A 185 -0.15 -14.77 -0.11
C GLY A 185 -1.18 -15.52 0.74
N GLU A 186 -0.69 -16.15 1.81
CA GLU A 186 -1.51 -16.88 2.79
C GLU A 186 -2.02 -15.96 3.92
N ASN A 187 -1.44 -14.78 4.05
CA ASN A 187 -1.74 -13.84 5.13
C ASN A 187 -2.86 -12.87 4.71
N PRO A 188 -3.65 -12.36 5.68
CA PRO A 188 -4.38 -11.11 5.53
C PRO A 188 -3.50 -10.02 4.91
N SER A 189 -4.11 -9.16 4.09
CA SER A 189 -3.42 -8.07 3.41
C SER A 189 -4.17 -6.77 3.65
N ILE A 190 -3.49 -5.62 3.71
CA ILE A 190 -4.15 -4.32 3.60
C ILE A 190 -3.45 -3.56 2.48
N ALA A 191 -4.23 -3.07 1.51
CA ALA A 191 -3.72 -2.19 0.48
C ALA A 191 -3.67 -0.75 1.01
N VAL A 192 -2.62 -0.03 0.68
CA VAL A 192 -2.44 1.40 1.00
C VAL A 192 -2.05 2.16 -0.27
N THR A 193 -2.82 3.17 -0.64
CA THR A 193 -2.54 3.98 -1.85
C THR A 193 -2.74 5.47 -1.55
N LEU A 194 -1.77 6.30 -1.94
CA LEU A 194 -1.84 7.75 -1.71
C LEU A 194 -3.03 8.37 -2.44
N LYS A 195 -3.66 9.36 -1.82
CA LYS A 195 -4.76 10.13 -2.43
C LYS A 195 -4.30 10.81 -3.72
N SER A 196 -3.10 11.37 -3.75
CA SER A 196 -2.55 11.99 -4.96
C SER A 196 -2.45 11.03 -6.15
N VAL A 197 -2.07 9.78 -5.90
CA VAL A 197 -2.03 8.71 -6.92
C VAL A 197 -3.44 8.38 -7.41
N ILE A 198 -4.41 8.31 -6.48
CA ILE A 198 -5.84 8.08 -6.78
C ILE A 198 -6.39 9.22 -7.64
N ASP A 199 -6.22 10.47 -7.20
CA ASP A 199 -6.76 11.67 -7.85
C ASP A 199 -6.20 11.84 -9.28
N GLU A 200 -4.90 11.61 -9.47
CA GLU A 200 -4.23 11.74 -10.76
C GLU A 200 -4.71 10.69 -11.78
N ASN A 201 -5.14 9.51 -11.32
CA ASN A 201 -5.50 8.37 -12.16
C ASN A 201 -6.97 7.95 -11.98
N ILE A 202 -7.84 8.87 -11.54
CA ILE A 202 -9.20 8.55 -11.10
C ILE A 202 -10.04 7.89 -12.20
N GLU A 203 -10.00 8.44 -13.42
CA GLU A 203 -10.74 7.92 -14.57
C GLU A 203 -10.27 6.52 -14.96
N TYR A 204 -8.94 6.31 -14.89
CA TYR A 204 -8.35 5.02 -15.16
C TYR A 204 -8.81 3.97 -14.13
N PHE A 205 -8.76 4.28 -12.83
CA PHE A 205 -9.19 3.35 -11.80
C PHE A 205 -10.68 3.03 -11.87
N ASP A 206 -11.53 4.04 -12.10
CA ASP A 206 -12.98 3.83 -12.22
C ASP A 206 -13.36 2.97 -13.41
N THR A 207 -12.62 3.06 -14.51
CA THR A 207 -12.85 2.23 -15.71
C THR A 207 -12.46 0.77 -15.48
N HIS A 208 -11.53 0.51 -14.56
CA HIS A 208 -10.97 -0.83 -14.30
C HIS A 208 -11.43 -1.43 -12.96
N ARG A 209 -12.49 -0.87 -12.36
CA ARG A 209 -13.05 -1.32 -11.09
C ARG A 209 -14.51 -1.75 -11.25
N ASP A 210 -14.81 -2.95 -10.79
CA ASP A 210 -16.13 -3.59 -10.79
C ASP A 210 -16.52 -4.07 -9.39
N SER A 211 -17.83 -4.15 -9.12
CA SER A 211 -18.40 -4.45 -7.80
C SER A 211 -18.80 -5.91 -7.69
N ILE A 212 -17.91 -6.74 -7.16
CA ILE A 212 -18.25 -8.13 -6.82
C ILE A 212 -18.14 -8.38 -5.31
N VAL A 213 -17.21 -7.72 -4.60
CA VAL A 213 -17.11 -7.76 -3.14
C VAL A 213 -16.75 -6.36 -2.62
N PRO A 214 -17.53 -5.79 -1.67
CA PRO A 214 -17.24 -4.48 -1.13
C PRO A 214 -15.95 -4.51 -0.30
N ASP A 215 -15.06 -3.58 -0.60
CA ASP A 215 -13.94 -3.25 0.27
C ASP A 215 -14.37 -2.21 1.29
N PHE A 216 -13.71 -2.21 2.44
CA PHE A 216 -13.87 -1.19 3.46
C PHE A 216 -12.55 -0.46 3.64
N GLY A 217 -12.63 0.80 4.04
CA GLY A 217 -11.48 1.68 4.07
C GLY A 217 -11.51 2.73 5.14
N VAL A 218 -10.34 3.33 5.31
CA VAL A 218 -10.10 4.51 6.12
C VAL A 218 -9.00 5.34 5.48
N TRP A 219 -9.18 6.66 5.44
CA TRP A 219 -8.12 7.59 5.11
C TRP A 219 -7.14 7.69 6.29
N VAL A 220 -5.85 7.81 5.98
CA VAL A 220 -4.80 7.93 6.96
C VAL A 220 -3.96 9.15 6.63
N GLU A 221 -3.74 10.02 7.61
CA GLU A 221 -2.80 11.13 7.46
C GLU A 221 -1.39 10.58 7.23
N GLY A 222 -0.65 11.19 6.30
CA GLY A 222 0.76 10.91 6.12
C GLY A 222 1.57 11.18 7.39
N LYS A 223 2.74 10.55 7.51
CA LYS A 223 3.62 10.76 8.66
C LYS A 223 3.98 12.25 8.77
N GLN A 224 3.82 12.83 9.95
CA GLN A 224 4.13 14.24 10.17
C GLN A 224 5.57 14.57 9.77
N GLY A 225 5.74 15.61 8.94
CA GLY A 225 7.05 16.04 8.43
C GLY A 225 7.64 15.15 7.34
N SER A 226 6.88 14.17 6.83
CA SER A 226 7.25 13.38 5.66
C SER A 226 6.75 14.03 4.36
N GLN A 227 7.20 13.49 3.23
CA GLN A 227 6.77 13.88 1.89
C GLN A 227 5.52 13.11 1.42
N GLU A 228 4.89 12.35 2.32
CA GLU A 228 3.67 11.61 2.07
C GLU A 228 2.47 12.40 2.56
N ASP A 229 1.46 12.48 1.71
CA ASP A 229 0.16 13.03 2.05
C ASP A 229 -0.75 11.93 2.62
N ILE A 230 -2.06 12.19 2.57
CA ILE A 230 -3.11 11.26 2.97
C ILE A 230 -3.10 10.02 2.04
N PHE A 231 -3.30 8.84 2.61
CA PHE A 231 -3.48 7.59 1.86
C PHE A 231 -4.70 6.81 2.31
N LEU A 232 -5.28 6.06 1.38
CA LEU A 232 -6.39 5.15 1.64
C LEU A 232 -5.83 3.80 2.07
N ALA A 233 -6.20 3.32 3.26
CA ALA A 233 -6.02 1.93 3.64
C ALA A 233 -7.33 1.17 3.38
N HIS A 234 -7.30 0.05 2.66
CA HIS A 234 -8.51 -0.75 2.37
C HIS A 234 -8.25 -2.25 2.20
N ASP A 235 -9.29 -3.04 2.48
CA ASP A 235 -9.38 -4.51 2.33
C ASP A 235 -10.84 -4.97 2.64
N PRO A 236 -11.23 -6.26 2.57
CA PRO A 236 -12.54 -6.69 3.05
C PRO A 236 -12.83 -6.34 4.51
N GLU A 237 -14.12 -6.20 4.80
CA GLU A 237 -14.65 -5.72 6.08
C GLU A 237 -14.05 -6.40 7.30
N GLY A 238 -13.91 -7.73 7.27
CA GLY A 238 -13.45 -8.51 8.41
C GLY A 238 -12.06 -8.09 8.90
N ILE A 239 -11.11 -7.94 7.96
CA ILE A 239 -9.73 -7.57 8.25
C ILE A 239 -9.69 -6.11 8.71
N MET A 240 -10.38 -5.23 7.98
CA MET A 240 -10.43 -3.80 8.30
C MET A 240 -11.09 -3.52 9.66
N ARG A 241 -12.15 -4.26 10.02
CA ARG A 241 -12.88 -4.11 11.28
C ARG A 241 -12.09 -4.66 12.45
N GLU A 242 -11.34 -5.74 12.25
CA GLU A 242 -10.42 -6.28 13.25
C GLU A 242 -9.24 -5.32 13.50
N ALA A 243 -8.67 -4.73 12.44
CA ALA A 243 -7.55 -3.80 12.56
C ALA A 243 -7.96 -2.43 13.13
N PHE A 244 -9.03 -1.82 12.59
CA PHE A 244 -9.36 -0.42 12.86
C PHE A 244 -10.66 -0.24 13.66
N GLY A 245 -11.44 -1.29 13.88
CA GLY A 245 -12.72 -1.23 14.56
C GLY A 245 -13.84 -0.67 13.67
N ASN A 246 -14.87 -0.09 14.30
CA ASN A 246 -16.09 0.35 13.61
C ASN A 246 -15.96 1.69 12.87
N ILE A 247 -14.76 2.29 12.81
CA ILE A 247 -14.58 3.58 12.14
C ILE A 247 -14.54 3.46 10.62
N ILE A 248 -14.33 2.26 10.07
CA ILE A 248 -14.20 2.00 8.63
C ILE A 248 -15.52 2.25 7.87
N LYS A 249 -15.42 2.59 6.58
CA LYS A 249 -16.58 2.71 5.69
C LYS A 249 -16.40 1.90 4.43
N GLU A 250 -17.51 1.44 3.87
CA GLU A 250 -17.54 0.77 2.57
C GLU A 250 -17.01 1.73 1.49
N LEU A 251 -16.08 1.24 0.66
CA LEU A 251 -15.58 1.99 -0.47
C LEU A 251 -16.69 2.07 -1.52
N PRO A 252 -16.91 3.26 -2.14
CA PRO A 252 -17.77 3.33 -3.29
C PRO A 252 -17.24 2.50 -4.45
N MET A 253 -18.14 2.14 -5.36
CA MET A 253 -17.79 1.41 -6.57
C MET A 253 -16.78 2.20 -7.41
N LYS A 254 -17.08 3.48 -7.63
CA LYS A 254 -16.18 4.44 -8.27
C LYS A 254 -15.40 5.18 -7.19
N LEU A 255 -14.09 5.25 -7.35
CA LEU A 255 -13.22 6.06 -6.52
C LEU A 255 -13.54 7.55 -6.69
N SER A 256 -14.13 7.99 -7.81
CA SER A 256 -14.61 9.38 -7.96
C SER A 256 -15.65 9.78 -6.91
N ASP A 257 -16.38 8.81 -6.37
CA ASP A 257 -17.41 9.02 -5.35
C ASP A 257 -16.83 8.90 -3.92
N LEU A 258 -15.52 8.64 -3.80
CA LEU A 258 -14.83 8.56 -2.52
C LEU A 258 -14.72 9.98 -1.93
N SER A 259 -15.53 10.24 -0.91
CA SER A 259 -15.58 11.56 -0.30
C SER A 259 -14.23 11.98 0.28
N GLU A 260 -13.99 13.28 0.29
CA GLU A 260 -12.79 13.90 0.86
C GLU A 260 -12.55 13.45 2.33
N PRO A 261 -11.27 13.32 2.75
CA PRO A 261 -10.92 12.90 4.08
C PRO A 261 -11.44 13.85 5.15
N MET A 262 -12.16 13.33 6.15
CA MET A 262 -12.55 14.12 7.32
C MET A 262 -12.10 13.49 8.62
N ALA A 263 -11.45 14.30 9.46
CA ALA A 263 -10.91 13.88 10.75
C ALA A 263 -12.00 13.27 11.63
N VAL A 264 -11.78 12.03 12.08
CA VAL A 264 -12.68 11.39 13.05
C VAL A 264 -12.51 12.09 14.41
N PRO A 265 -13.60 12.49 15.08
CA PRO A 265 -13.50 13.07 16.42
C PRO A 265 -12.78 12.11 17.37
N PRO A 266 -11.96 12.63 18.32
CA PRO A 266 -11.32 11.78 19.31
C PRO A 266 -12.37 10.96 20.07
N ILE A 267 -12.14 9.65 20.19
CA ILE A 267 -12.99 8.79 21.01
C ILE A 267 -12.93 9.32 22.45
N PRO A 268 -14.06 9.65 23.10
CA PRO A 268 -14.05 10.13 24.46
C PRO A 268 -13.35 9.10 25.35
N GLN A 269 -12.23 9.49 25.94
CA GLN A 269 -11.64 8.67 27.00
C GLN A 269 -12.63 8.66 28.16
N VAL A 270 -13.15 7.48 28.49
CA VAL A 270 -13.91 7.28 29.72
C VAL A 270 -12.97 7.57 30.87
N LYS A 271 -13.01 8.80 31.39
CA LYS A 271 -12.36 9.15 32.64
C LYS A 271 -13.09 8.38 33.73
N TYR A 272 -12.51 7.28 34.18
CA TYR A 272 -12.90 6.68 35.44
C TYR A 272 -12.53 7.69 36.54
N TYR A 273 -13.51 8.46 36.99
CA TYR A 273 -13.41 9.17 38.25
C TYR A 273 -13.42 8.11 39.35
N VAL A 274 -12.24 7.81 39.89
CA VAL A 274 -12.16 7.15 41.19
C VAL A 274 -12.60 8.17 42.22
N ILE A 275 -13.81 8.01 42.74
CA ILE A 275 -14.22 8.70 43.96
C ILE A 275 -13.48 7.98 45.09
N LEU A 276 -12.49 8.67 45.67
CA LEU A 276 -11.81 8.27 46.90
C LEU A 276 -12.69 8.63 48.11
#